data_AF-A0A257H355-F1
#
_entry.id   AF-A0A257H355-F1
#
_cell.length_a   1.000
_cell.length_b   1.000
_cell.length_c   1.000
_cell.angle_alpha   90.00
_cell.angle_beta   90.00
_cell.angle_gamma   90.00
#
_symmetry.space_group_name_H-M   'P 1'
#
loop_
_entity.id
_entity.type
_entity.pdbx_description
1 polymer ?
#
loop_
_entity_poly.entity_id
_entity_poly.type
_entity_poly.pdbx_seq_one_letter_code
_entity_poly.pdbx_strand_id
1 'polypeptide(L)'
;MDAITYSSARANLASTMDRVCNDHEALIITRNGEQSVVMLSLEDFQAMQETTYLLRNPANAKRLMSAVAQLSAGQGVEREQVL
;
A
#
# COMPACT_ATOMS: atom_id res chain seq x y z
N MET A 1 5.41 -12.02 3.68
CA MET A 1 6.01 -10.89 4.42
C MET A 1 7.27 -11.43 5.08
N ASP A 2 8.41 -11.11 4.49
CA ASP A 2 9.71 -11.58 4.96
C ASP A 2 10.19 -10.77 6.16
N ALA A 3 11.08 -11.35 6.95
CA ALA A 3 11.73 -10.68 8.06
C ALA A 3 13.25 -10.86 7.98
N ILE A 4 13.98 -9.76 8.17
CA ILE A 4 15.44 -9.77 8.29
C ILE A 4 15.88 -9.08 9.57
N THR A 5 17.06 -9.43 10.06
CA THR A 5 17.64 -8.74 11.22
C THR A 5 18.10 -7.34 10.84
N TYR A 6 18.15 -6.44 11.82
CA TYR A 6 18.76 -5.11 11.69
C TYR A 6 20.17 -5.19 11.09
N SER A 7 20.99 -6.14 11.54
CA SER A 7 22.36 -6.32 11.04
C SER A 7 22.37 -6.69 9.55
N SER A 8 21.47 -7.57 9.11
CA SER A 8 21.32 -7.96 7.70
C SER A 8 20.83 -6.79 6.84
N ALA A 9 19.85 -6.04 7.33
CA ALA A 9 19.32 -4.85 6.65
C ALA A 9 20.39 -3.77 6.51
N ARG A 10 21.15 -3.51 7.57
CA ARG A 10 22.23 -2.53 7.57
C ARG A 10 23.34 -2.90 6.57
N ALA A 11 23.71 -4.17 6.50
CA ALA A 11 24.76 -4.64 5.59
C ALA A 11 24.34 -4.59 4.11
N ASN A 12 23.04 -4.70 3.82
CA ASN A 12 22.50 -4.83 2.46
C ASN A 12 21.42 -3.78 2.17
N LEU A 13 21.55 -2.56 2.71
CA LEU A 13 20.44 -1.60 2.74
C LEU A 13 19.94 -1.24 1.34
N ALA A 14 20.85 -0.94 0.42
CA ALA A 14 20.49 -0.54 -0.95
C ALA A 14 19.70 -1.65 -1.68
N SER A 15 20.23 -2.87 -1.72
CA SER A 15 19.53 -4.00 -2.36
C SER A 15 18.22 -4.36 -1.66
N THR A 16 18.15 -4.15 -0.34
CA THR A 16 16.92 -4.36 0.42
C THR A 16 15.85 -3.34 0.01
N MET A 17 16.22 -2.06 -0.15
CA MET A 17 15.32 -1.02 -0.66
C MET A 17 14.89 -1.30 -2.10
N ASP A 18 15.82 -1.68 -2.97
CA ASP A 18 15.50 -2.02 -4.37
C ASP A 18 14.50 -3.16 -4.44
N ARG A 19 14.67 -4.21 -3.62
CA ARG A 19 13.74 -5.33 -3.54
C ARG A 19 12.34 -4.89 -3.11
N VAL A 20 12.25 -4.09 -2.05
CA VAL A 20 10.96 -3.57 -1.55
C VAL A 20 10.26 -2.70 -2.60
N CYS A 21 11.00 -1.88 -3.34
CA CYS A 21 10.44 -1.04 -4.40
C CYS A 21 10.02 -1.85 -5.64
N ASN A 22 10.79 -2.84 -6.06
CA ASN A 22 10.51 -3.60 -7.28
C ASN A 22 9.42 -4.65 -7.09
N ASP A 23 9.43 -5.32 -5.94
CA ASP A 23 8.52 -6.43 -5.67
C ASP A 23 7.19 -5.93 -5.07
N HIS A 24 7.12 -4.67 -4.64
CA HIS A 24 5.98 -4.09 -3.89
C HIS A 24 5.60 -4.95 -2.67
N GLU A 25 6.60 -5.54 -2.03
CA GLU A 25 6.43 -6.39 -0.85
C GLU A 25 7.04 -5.73 0.39
N ALA A 26 6.22 -5.63 1.43
CA ALA A 26 6.62 -5.14 2.73
C ALA A 26 7.65 -6.08 3.41
N LEU A 27 8.67 -5.50 4.02
CA LEU A 27 9.73 -6.22 4.72
C LEU A 27 9.79 -5.84 6.20
N ILE A 28 9.85 -6.83 7.08
CA ILE A 28 10.00 -6.62 8.52
C ILE A 28 11.49 -6.58 8.87
N ILE A 29 11.91 -5.56 9.64
CA ILE A 29 13.26 -5.46 10.20
C ILE A 29 13.17 -5.64 11.71
N THR A 30 13.80 -6.69 12.21
CA THR A 30 13.80 -7.04 13.64
C THR A 30 15.08 -6.59 14.34
N ARG A 31 14.98 -6.19 15.61
CA ARG A 31 16.13 -5.85 16.45
C ARG A 31 16.04 -6.64 17.75
N ASN A 32 17.15 -7.25 18.17
CA ASN A 32 17.14 -8.21 19.27
C ASN A 32 16.69 -7.54 20.57
N GLY A 33 15.61 -8.04 21.19
CA GLY A 33 15.02 -7.48 22.41
C GLY A 33 14.30 -6.13 22.22
N GLU A 34 14.09 -5.68 20.98
CA GLU A 34 13.55 -4.35 20.67
C GLU A 34 12.41 -4.38 19.66
N GLN A 35 11.72 -3.25 19.52
CA GLN A 35 10.60 -3.12 18.58
C GLN A 35 11.06 -3.27 17.13
N SER A 36 10.25 -3.97 16.33
CA SER A 36 10.48 -4.16 14.91
C SER A 36 9.86 -3.03 14.09
N VAL A 37 10.39 -2.80 12.90
CA VAL A 37 9.85 -1.83 11.93
C VAL A 37 9.49 -2.53 10.62
N VAL A 38 8.65 -1.90 9.82
CA VAL A 38 8.34 -2.34 8.46
C VAL A 38 8.95 -1.36 7.48
N MET A 39 9.67 -1.87 6.48
CA MET A 39 10.09 -1.13 5.30
C MET A 39 9.05 -1.32 4.21
N LEU A 40 8.61 -0.21 3.63
CA LEU A 40 7.70 -0.14 2.49
C LEU A 40 8.33 0.77 1.44
N SER A 41 7.96 0.55 0.17
CA SER A 41 8.23 1.54 -0.86
C SER A 41 7.42 2.81 -0.55
N LEU A 42 7.91 3.96 -1.01
CA LEU A 42 7.19 5.22 -0.82
C LEU A 42 5.81 5.17 -1.51
N GLU A 43 5.75 4.55 -2.69
CA GLU A 43 4.53 4.39 -3.47
C GLU A 43 3.48 3.58 -2.68
N ASP A 44 3.85 2.42 -2.16
CA ASP A 44 2.92 1.58 -1.40
C ASP A 44 2.45 2.28 -0.13
N PHE A 45 3.35 2.98 0.56
CA PHE A 45 2.99 3.76 1.75
C PHE A 45 1.99 4.89 1.42
N GLN A 46 2.17 5.58 0.29
CA GLN A 46 1.24 6.62 -0.17
C GLN A 46 -0.10 6.03 -0.60
N ALA A 47 -0.10 4.91 -1.33
CA ALA A 47 -1.31 4.20 -1.74
C ALA A 47 -2.13 3.72 -0.52
N MET A 48 -1.46 3.24 0.53
CA MET A 48 -2.10 2.85 1.80
C MET A 48 -2.71 4.05 2.52
N GLN A 49 -2.00 5.18 2.57
CA GLN A 49 -2.54 6.42 3.17
C GLN A 49 -3.76 6.94 2.42
N GLU A 50 -3.72 6.95 1.08
CA GLU A 50 -4.85 7.40 0.26
C GLU A 50 -6.05 6.47 0.42
N THR A 51 -5.82 5.15 0.38
CA THR A 51 -6.87 4.16 0.62
C THR A 51 -7.51 4.35 2.00
N THR A 52 -6.68 4.54 3.03
CA THR A 52 -7.15 4.81 4.40
C THR A 52 -7.97 6.10 4.46
N TYR A 53 -7.51 7.15 3.77
CA TYR A 53 -8.20 8.44 3.70
C TYR A 53 -9.58 8.31 3.05
N LEU A 54 -9.67 7.65 1.88
CA LEU A 54 -10.93 7.42 1.16
C LEU A 54 -11.92 6.59 1.98
N LEU A 55 -11.43 5.60 2.73
CA LEU A 55 -12.25 4.69 3.52
C LEU A 55 -12.56 5.22 4.93
N ARG A 56 -11.93 6.32 5.37
CA ARG A 56 -12.10 6.84 6.74
C ARG A 56 -13.54 7.22 7.09
N ASN A 57 -14.31 7.70 6.10
CA ASN A 57 -15.73 8.02 6.27
C ASN A 57 -16.59 6.83 5.81
N PRO A 58 -17.36 6.18 6.69
CA PRO A 58 -18.18 5.02 6.33
C PRO A 58 -19.17 5.29 5.19
N ALA A 59 -19.74 6.49 5.12
CA ALA A 59 -20.64 6.86 4.03
C ALA A 59 -19.89 6.97 2.69
N ASN A 60 -18.69 7.54 2.69
CA ASN A 60 -17.86 7.62 1.49
C ASN A 60 -17.34 6.24 1.05
N ALA A 61 -16.89 5.42 2.01
CA ALA A 61 -16.46 4.05 1.76
C ALA A 61 -17.57 3.23 1.09
N LYS A 62 -18.79 3.26 1.65
CA LYS A 62 -19.95 2.57 1.07
C LYS A 62 -20.25 3.04 -0.34
N ARG A 63 -20.22 4.37 -0.57
CA ARG A 63 -20.46 4.96 -1.89
C ARG A 63 -19.41 4.51 -2.90
N LEU A 64 -18.14 4.55 -2.53
CA LEU A 64 -17.02 4.13 -3.38
C LEU A 64 -17.12 2.64 -3.72
N MET A 65 -17.31 1.77 -2.74
CA MET A 65 -17.43 0.33 -2.98
C MET A 65 -18.65 -0.01 -3.84
N SER A 66 -19.78 0.69 -3.65
CA SER A 66 -20.97 0.51 -4.49
C SER A 66 -20.73 0.93 -5.94
N ALA A 67 -20.02 2.05 -6.15
CA ALA A 67 -19.66 2.51 -7.48
C ALA A 67 -18.73 1.52 -8.20
N VAL A 68 -17.72 1.00 -7.49
CA VAL A 68 -16.82 -0.05 -8.04
C VAL A 68 -17.62 -1.30 -8.43
N ALA A 69 -18.55 -1.75 -7.59
CA ALA A 69 -19.39 -2.91 -7.88
C ALA A 69 -20.28 -2.70 -9.12
N GLN A 70 -20.89 -1.52 -9.26
CA GLN A 70 -21.70 -1.17 -10.44
C GLN A 70 -20.86 -1.17 -11.72
N LEU A 71 -19.67 -0.56 -11.68
CA LEU A 71 -18.76 -0.54 -12.83
C LEU A 71 -18.30 -1.94 -13.23
N SER A 72 -17.90 -2.77 -12.26
CA SER A 72 -17.52 -4.17 -12.51
C SER A 72 -18.67 -5.03 -13.06
N ALA A 73 -19.92 -4.68 -12.74
CA ALA A 73 -21.11 -5.33 -13.29
C ALA A 73 -21.54 -4.77 -14.65
N GLY A 74 -20.77 -3.85 -15.26
CA GLY A 74 -21.11 -3.23 -16.54
C GLY A 74 -22.26 -2.22 -16.48
N GLN A 75 -22.62 -1.74 -15.28
CA GLN A 75 -23.71 -0.77 -15.06
C GLN A 75 -23.23 0.69 -15.16
N GLY A 76 -22.00 0.91 -15.63
CA GLY A 76 -21.46 2.23 -15.88
C GLY A 76 -22.20 2.96 -17.00
N VAL A 77 -22.31 4.28 -16.89
CA VAL A 77 -22.87 5.13 -17.93
C VAL A 77 -21.75 5.96 -18.54
N GLU A 78 -21.50 5.77 -19.83
CA GLU A 78 -20.55 6.59 -20.59
C GLU A 78 -21.09 8.02 -20.73
N ARG A 79 -20.21 9.00 -20.55
CA ARG A 79 -20.53 10.43 -20.65
C ARG A 79 -19.40 11.12 -21.39
N GLU A 80 -19.74 12.00 -22.32
CA GLU A 80 -18.75 12.90 -22.92
C GLU A 80 -18.27 13.91 -21.87
N GLN A 81 -16.96 14.17 -21.83
CA GLN A 81 -16.40 15.20 -20.96
C GLN A 81 -16.89 16.57 -21.41
N VAL A 82 -17.55 17.28 -20.51
CA VAL A 82 -17.85 18.70 -20.70
C VAL A 82 -16.66 19.49 -20.15
N LEU A 83 -15.90 20.13 -21.05
CA LEU A 83 -14.82 21.06 -20.73
C LEU A 83 -15.37 22.45 -20.38
#